data_AF-A0A7W0WPT1-F1
#
_entry.id   AF-A0A7W0WPT1-F1
#
_cell.length_a   1.000
_cell.length_b   1.000
_cell.length_c   1.000
_cell.angle_alpha   90.00
_cell.angle_beta   90.00
_cell.angle_gamma   90.00
#
_symmetry.space_group_name_H-M   'P 1'
#
loop_
_entity.id
_entity.type
_entity.pdbx_description
1 polymer ?
#
loop_
_entity_poly.entity_id
_entity_poly.type
_entity_poly.pdbx_seq_one_letter_code
_entity_poly.pdbx_strand_id
1 'polypeptide(L)'
;DLLHAAGCEHAKLFVIAVDDKEEATKIAENVRSHFPHLKILARARDRQHYWELRKVGCVKVYRETFGSAYEAGIQSLIEVGFRSNTAHRLARRWRDHEEKTLEELGTLWGTKDYFERAKLGMEEAERLMRDEDPNVYEEDDGAWDNESLRADRQVDAAAREKAVEPS
;
A
#
# COMPACT_ATOMS: atom_id res chain seq x y z
N ASP A 1 -21.93 21.43 -12.84
CA ASP A 1 -21.94 22.42 -11.75
C ASP A 1 -21.17 22.03 -10.50
N LEU A 2 -21.43 20.89 -9.84
CA LEU A 2 -20.75 20.56 -8.57
C LEU A 2 -19.20 20.54 -8.66
N LEU A 3 -18.64 19.92 -9.70
CA LEU A 3 -17.18 19.84 -9.88
C LEU A 3 -16.56 21.21 -10.25
N HIS A 4 -17.30 22.07 -10.96
CA HIS A 4 -16.84 23.43 -11.25
C HIS A 4 -16.89 24.29 -9.98
N ALA A 5 -17.98 24.19 -9.20
CA ALA A 5 -18.09 24.85 -7.90
C ALA A 5 -17.02 24.38 -6.89
N ALA A 6 -16.57 23.12 -7.00
CA ALA A 6 -15.45 22.58 -6.24
C ALA A 6 -14.07 23.10 -6.70
N GLY A 7 -14.01 23.94 -7.74
CA GLY A 7 -12.78 24.53 -8.24
C GLY A 7 -11.89 23.56 -9.03
N CYS A 8 -12.45 22.47 -9.59
CA CYS A 8 -11.67 21.47 -10.33
C CYS A 8 -10.91 22.05 -11.54
N GLU A 9 -11.35 23.18 -12.08
CA GLU A 9 -10.65 23.89 -13.15
C GLU A 9 -9.24 24.34 -12.74
N HIS A 10 -9.05 24.76 -11.49
CA HIS A 10 -7.76 25.25 -10.98
C HIS A 10 -7.10 24.30 -9.98
N ALA A 11 -7.79 23.22 -9.60
CA ALA A 11 -7.28 22.22 -8.69
C ALA A 11 -6.03 21.54 -9.26
N LYS A 12 -5.13 21.14 -8.36
CA LYS A 12 -3.91 20.39 -8.72
C LYS A 12 -4.08 18.88 -8.55
N LEU A 13 -5.04 18.47 -7.72
CA LEU A 13 -5.27 17.09 -7.32
C LEU A 13 -6.76 16.88 -7.01
N PHE A 14 -7.30 15.76 -7.48
CA PHE A 14 -8.62 15.26 -7.12
C PHE A 14 -8.47 13.88 -6.48
N VAL A 15 -9.18 13.63 -5.38
CA VAL A 15 -9.15 12.36 -4.66
C VAL A 15 -10.52 11.71 -4.74
N ILE A 16 -10.59 10.50 -5.31
CA ILE A 16 -11.80 9.68 -5.34
C ILE A 16 -11.70 8.69 -4.19
N ALA A 17 -12.52 8.88 -3.15
CA ALA A 17 -12.52 8.05 -1.94
C ALA A 17 -13.91 7.45 -1.61
N VAL A 18 -14.83 7.48 -2.58
CA VAL A 18 -16.17 6.88 -2.44
C VAL A 18 -16.08 5.35 -2.38
N ASP A 19 -17.05 4.71 -1.72
CA ASP A 19 -17.06 3.25 -1.49
C ASP A 19 -17.64 2.46 -2.66
N ASP A 20 -18.68 3.01 -3.31
CA ASP A 20 -19.33 2.40 -4.47
C ASP A 20 -18.42 2.45 -5.72
N LYS A 21 -18.19 1.30 -6.33
CA LYS A 21 -17.23 1.17 -7.45
C LYS A 21 -17.76 1.83 -8.73
N GLU A 22 -19.05 1.69 -9.00
CA GLU A 22 -19.68 2.27 -10.18
C GLU A 22 -19.70 3.79 -10.08
N GLU A 23 -20.01 4.34 -8.91
CA GLU A 23 -19.95 5.77 -8.63
C GLU A 23 -18.52 6.31 -8.73
N ALA A 24 -17.54 5.63 -8.12
CA ALA A 24 -16.12 6.00 -8.23
C ALA A 24 -15.66 6.09 -9.70
N THR A 25 -16.03 5.09 -10.50
CA THR A 25 -15.67 5.02 -11.92
C THR A 25 -16.34 6.15 -12.72
N LYS A 26 -17.64 6.40 -12.50
CA LYS A 26 -18.37 7.52 -13.13
C LYS A 26 -17.78 8.88 -12.77
N ILE A 27 -17.34 9.06 -11.52
CA ILE A 27 -16.65 10.29 -11.11
C ILE A 27 -15.33 10.42 -11.85
N ALA A 28 -14.53 9.35 -11.93
CA ALA A 28 -13.27 9.35 -12.66
C ALA A 28 -13.45 9.72 -14.13
N GLU A 29 -14.45 9.14 -14.80
CA GLU A 29 -14.78 9.44 -16.20
C GLU A 29 -15.13 10.91 -16.38
N ASN A 30 -16.07 11.42 -15.57
CA ASN A 30 -16.48 12.82 -15.63
C ASN A 30 -15.32 13.78 -15.38
N VAL A 31 -14.51 13.54 -14.35
CA VAL A 31 -13.36 14.39 -14.03
C VAL A 31 -12.35 14.34 -15.17
N ARG A 32 -12.06 13.17 -15.74
CA ARG A 32 -11.09 13.05 -16.84
C ARG A 32 -11.57 13.74 -18.12
N SER A 33 -12.85 13.64 -18.45
CA SER A 33 -13.44 14.29 -19.63
C SER A 33 -13.44 15.82 -19.55
N HIS A 34 -13.70 16.40 -18.37
CA HIS A 34 -13.82 17.84 -18.21
C HIS A 34 -12.51 18.52 -17.77
N PHE A 35 -11.67 17.82 -17.02
CA PHE A 35 -10.45 18.36 -16.41
C PHE A 35 -9.24 17.45 -16.68
N PRO A 36 -8.81 17.30 -17.95
CA PRO A 36 -7.75 16.36 -18.32
C PRO A 36 -6.41 16.66 -17.64
N HIS A 37 -6.15 17.92 -17.26
CA HIS A 37 -4.97 18.35 -16.51
C HIS A 37 -4.95 17.88 -15.05
N LEU A 38 -6.12 17.55 -14.49
CA LEU A 38 -6.26 17.24 -13.09
C LEU A 38 -5.67 15.87 -12.77
N LYS A 39 -4.75 15.83 -11.82
CA LYS A 39 -4.20 14.57 -11.29
C LYS A 39 -5.26 13.91 -10.42
N ILE A 40 -5.48 12.61 -10.60
CA ILE A 40 -6.47 11.84 -9.85
C ILE A 40 -5.74 10.80 -9.01
N LEU A 41 -6.01 10.78 -7.69
CA LEU A 41 -5.74 9.63 -6.83
C LEU A 41 -7.08 8.93 -6.60
N ALA A 42 -7.16 7.65 -6.95
CA ALA A 42 -8.41 6.91 -6.81
C ALA A 42 -8.26 5.71 -5.87
N ARG A 43 -9.21 5.56 -4.95
CA ARG A 43 -9.44 4.32 -4.20
C ARG A 43 -10.07 3.30 -5.13
N ALA A 44 -9.45 2.13 -5.24
CA ALA A 44 -10.03 0.95 -5.85
C ALA A 44 -10.54 0.01 -4.76
N ARG A 45 -11.69 -0.61 -5.02
CA ARG A 45 -12.30 -1.61 -4.13
C ARG A 45 -11.48 -2.89 -4.11
N ASP A 46 -11.07 -3.34 -5.28
CA ASP A 46 -10.39 -4.62 -5.50
C ASP A 46 -9.48 -4.55 -6.73
N ARG A 47 -8.95 -5.71 -7.13
CA ARG A 47 -8.05 -5.84 -8.30
C ARG A 47 -8.77 -5.53 -9.62
N GLN A 48 -10.06 -5.85 -9.76
CA GLN A 48 -10.81 -5.55 -10.98
C GLN A 48 -11.09 -4.05 -11.10
N HIS A 49 -11.60 -3.44 -10.03
CA HIS A 49 -11.88 -2.01 -9.99
C HIS A 49 -10.62 -1.17 -10.19
N TYR A 50 -9.45 -1.65 -9.74
CA TYR A 50 -8.16 -1.05 -10.07
C TYR A 50 -7.97 -0.89 -11.60
N TRP A 51 -8.26 -1.93 -12.37
CA TRP A 51 -8.15 -1.91 -13.83
C TRP A 51 -9.19 -1.05 -14.53
N GLU A 52 -10.42 -1.03 -14.01
CA GLU A 52 -11.49 -0.15 -14.50
C GLU A 52 -11.05 1.32 -14.38
N LEU A 53 -10.55 1.75 -13.23
CA LEU A 53 -10.04 3.10 -13.01
C LEU A 53 -8.80 3.40 -13.87
N ARG A 54 -7.90 2.43 -14.05
CA ARG A 54 -6.72 2.58 -14.92
C ARG A 54 -7.13 2.81 -16.39
N LYS A 55 -8.14 2.09 -16.88
CA LYS A 55 -8.69 2.26 -18.25
C LYS A 55 -9.32 3.64 -18.47
N VAL A 56 -9.93 4.21 -17.43
CA VAL A 56 -10.43 5.60 -17.45
C VAL A 56 -9.29 6.63 -17.50
N GLY A 57 -8.04 6.21 -17.28
CA GLY A 57 -6.86 7.08 -17.28
C GLY A 57 -6.48 7.59 -15.89
N CYS A 58 -6.92 6.93 -14.81
CA CYS A 58 -6.38 7.19 -13.48
C CYS A 58 -5.02 6.50 -13.35
N VAL A 59 -3.95 7.29 -13.28
CA VAL A 59 -2.58 6.73 -13.19
C VAL A 59 -2.28 6.22 -11.78
N LYS A 60 -2.77 6.93 -10.74
CA LYS A 60 -2.50 6.62 -9.33
C LYS A 60 -3.75 6.04 -8.69
N VAL A 61 -3.78 4.72 -8.59
CA VAL A 61 -4.91 3.96 -8.05
C VAL A 61 -4.41 3.10 -6.90
N TYR A 62 -5.16 3.06 -5.80
CA TYR A 62 -4.77 2.38 -4.57
C TYR A 62 -5.90 1.45 -4.12
N ARG A 63 -5.60 0.15 -4.01
CA ARG A 63 -6.53 -0.86 -3.50
C ARG A 63 -6.74 -0.65 -2.01
N GLU A 64 -7.99 -0.54 -1.57
CA GLU A 64 -8.38 -0.12 -0.22
C GLU A 64 -7.78 -0.97 0.91
N THR A 65 -7.71 -2.28 0.74
CA THR A 65 -7.28 -3.22 1.79
C THR A 65 -5.84 -3.66 1.64
N PHE A 66 -5.19 -3.38 0.51
CA PHE A 66 -3.84 -3.89 0.23
C PHE A 66 -2.81 -3.34 1.21
N GLY A 67 -2.87 -2.05 1.56
CA GLY A 67 -1.97 -1.45 2.54
C GLY A 67 -2.11 -2.06 3.94
N SER A 68 -3.35 -2.24 4.40
CA SER A 68 -3.60 -2.83 5.73
C SER A 68 -3.22 -4.31 5.77
N ALA A 69 -3.49 -5.07 4.71
CA ALA A 69 -3.09 -6.47 4.60
C ALA A 69 -1.55 -6.62 4.56
N TYR A 70 -0.86 -5.68 3.90
CA TYR A 70 0.61 -5.63 3.87
C TYR A 70 1.21 -5.44 5.27
N GLU A 71 0.71 -4.47 6.05
CA GLU A 71 1.15 -4.25 7.43
C GLU A 71 0.81 -5.44 8.34
N ALA A 72 -0.38 -6.02 8.20
CA ALA A 72 -0.77 -7.21 8.96
C ALA A 72 0.12 -8.42 8.64
N GLY A 73 0.54 -8.59 7.38
CA GLY A 73 1.48 -9.64 6.98
C GLY A 73 2.86 -9.46 7.60
N ILE A 74 3.37 -8.23 7.66
CA ILE A 74 4.64 -7.92 8.36
C ILE A 74 4.53 -8.28 9.84
N GLN A 75 3.47 -7.84 10.51
CA GLN A 75 3.28 -8.15 11.93
C GLN A 75 3.17 -9.64 12.17
N SER A 76 2.44 -10.36 11.31
CA SER A 76 2.33 -11.82 11.42
C SER A 76 3.69 -12.52 11.37
N LEU A 77 4.61 -12.07 10.51
CA LEU A 77 5.97 -12.61 10.45
C LEU A 77 6.75 -12.34 11.74
N ILE A 78 6.62 -11.14 12.30
CA ILE A 78 7.27 -10.77 13.56
C ILE A 78 6.76 -11.64 14.71
N GLU A 79 5.44 -11.79 14.84
CA GLU A 79 4.80 -12.59 15.90
C GLU A 79 5.19 -14.07 15.87
N VAL A 80 5.49 -14.63 14.69
CA VAL A 80 5.98 -16.02 14.58
C VAL A 80 7.51 -16.15 14.72
N GLY A 81 8.20 -15.06 15.03
CA GLY A 81 9.61 -15.07 15.43
C GLY A 81 10.62 -14.51 14.41
N PHE A 82 10.17 -13.89 13.31
CA PHE A 82 11.09 -13.22 12.40
C PHE A 82 11.58 -11.90 12.99
N ARG A 83 12.86 -11.56 12.75
CA ARG A 83 13.37 -10.20 13.03
C ARG A 83 12.61 -9.16 12.20
N SER A 84 12.34 -8.01 12.79
CA SER A 84 11.58 -6.92 12.15
C SER A 84 12.16 -6.48 10.80
N ASN A 85 13.48 -6.32 10.70
CA ASN A 85 14.16 -5.95 9.44
C ASN A 85 13.94 -7.00 8.33
N THR A 86 14.01 -8.29 8.67
CA THR A 86 13.76 -9.41 7.76
C THR A 86 12.30 -9.45 7.33
N ALA A 87 11.34 -9.29 8.26
CA ALA A 87 9.91 -9.24 7.94
C ALA A 87 9.59 -8.10 6.94
N HIS A 88 10.12 -6.90 7.17
CA HIS A 88 9.93 -5.77 6.26
C HIS A 88 10.59 -5.99 4.89
N ARG A 89 11.79 -6.57 4.84
CA ARG A 89 12.48 -6.88 3.58
C ARG A 89 11.71 -7.93 2.77
N LEU A 90 11.24 -8.98 3.44
CA LEU A 90 10.46 -10.05 2.86
C LEU A 90 9.13 -9.52 2.29
N ALA A 91 8.39 -8.76 3.10
CA ALA A 91 7.15 -8.14 2.68
C ALA A 91 7.36 -7.19 1.49
N ARG A 92 8.42 -6.37 1.48
CA ARG A 92 8.74 -5.48 0.37
C ARG A 92 8.93 -6.26 -0.94
N ARG A 93 9.74 -7.33 -0.93
CA ARG A 93 9.94 -8.17 -2.11
C ARG A 93 8.64 -8.83 -2.59
N TRP A 94 7.83 -9.32 -1.65
CA TRP A 94 6.50 -9.86 -1.96
C TRP A 94 5.60 -8.81 -2.61
N ARG A 95 5.58 -7.58 -2.06
CA ARG A 95 4.80 -6.47 -2.60
C ARG A 95 5.23 -6.10 -4.03
N ASP A 96 6.53 -6.03 -4.28
CA ASP A 96 7.05 -5.70 -5.62
C ASP A 96 6.62 -6.76 -6.64
N HIS A 97 6.67 -8.05 -6.26
CA HIS A 97 6.18 -9.16 -7.08
C HIS A 97 4.66 -9.10 -7.31
N GLU A 98 3.88 -8.82 -6.26
CA GLU A 98 2.42 -8.69 -6.33
C GLU A 98 1.97 -7.52 -7.20
N GLU A 99 2.59 -6.35 -7.07
CA GLU A 99 2.30 -5.18 -7.90
C GLU A 99 2.65 -5.46 -9.37
N LYS A 100 3.78 -6.12 -9.65
CA LYS A 100 4.14 -6.55 -11.01
C LYS A 100 3.13 -7.55 -11.58
N THR A 101 2.78 -8.57 -10.81
CA THR A 101 1.81 -9.60 -11.21
C THR A 101 0.43 -9.00 -11.45
N LEU A 102 0.01 -8.02 -10.64
CA LEU A 102 -1.23 -7.29 -10.85
C LEU A 102 -1.23 -6.65 -12.24
N GLU A 103 -0.16 -5.91 -12.61
CA GLU A 103 -0.03 -5.25 -13.92
C GLU A 103 -0.13 -6.24 -15.08
N GLU A 104 0.52 -7.39 -14.98
CA GLU A 104 0.44 -8.44 -16.01
C GLU A 104 -0.98 -9.01 -16.13
N LEU A 105 -1.65 -9.30 -14.99
CA LEU A 105 -3.01 -9.81 -14.95
C LEU A 105 -4.02 -8.83 -15.56
N GLY A 106 -3.78 -7.53 -15.45
CA GLY A 106 -4.59 -6.50 -16.11
C GLY A 106 -4.66 -6.66 -17.63
N THR A 107 -3.54 -7.04 -18.24
CA THR A 107 -3.46 -7.25 -19.70
C THR A 107 -4.18 -8.52 -20.17
N LEU A 108 -4.36 -9.48 -19.26
CA LEU A 108 -5.01 -10.77 -19.52
C LEU A 108 -6.49 -10.78 -19.10
N TRP A 109 -7.04 -9.65 -18.65
CA TRP A 109 -8.41 -9.60 -18.15
C TRP A 109 -9.42 -10.08 -19.19
N GLY A 110 -10.26 -11.04 -18.79
CA GLY A 110 -11.28 -11.64 -19.67
C GLY A 110 -10.74 -12.68 -20.67
N THR A 111 -9.44 -12.98 -20.65
CA THR A 111 -8.87 -14.09 -21.42
C THR A 111 -8.83 -15.37 -20.59
N LYS A 112 -8.71 -16.51 -21.27
CA LYS A 112 -8.53 -17.82 -20.61
C LYS A 112 -7.22 -17.92 -19.81
N ASP A 113 -6.20 -17.16 -20.20
CA ASP A 113 -4.85 -17.23 -19.63
C ASP A 113 -4.75 -16.50 -18.27
N TYR A 114 -5.77 -15.69 -17.91
CA TYR A 114 -5.81 -14.96 -16.64
C TYR A 114 -5.60 -15.87 -15.43
N PHE A 115 -6.35 -16.97 -15.36
CA PHE A 115 -6.31 -17.88 -14.22
C PHE A 115 -4.98 -18.62 -14.12
N GLU A 116 -4.42 -19.03 -15.26
CA GLU A 116 -3.12 -19.70 -15.30
C GLU A 116 -2.01 -18.76 -14.83
N ARG A 117 -1.97 -17.51 -15.33
CA ARG A 117 -1.00 -16.51 -14.88
C ARG A 117 -1.17 -16.17 -13.40
N ALA A 118 -2.41 -16.07 -12.91
CA ALA A 118 -2.68 -15.78 -11.50
C ALA A 118 -2.15 -16.90 -10.59
N LYS A 119 -2.39 -18.16 -10.97
CA LYS A 119 -1.86 -19.32 -10.26
C LYS A 119 -0.33 -19.32 -10.22
N LEU A 120 0.32 -19.10 -11.37
CA LEU A 120 1.78 -19.01 -11.45
C LEU A 120 2.34 -17.88 -10.56
N GLY A 121 1.65 -16.73 -10.51
CA GLY A 121 2.04 -15.63 -9.63
C GLY A 121 1.99 -16.02 -8.16
N MET A 122 0.99 -16.77 -7.74
CA MET A 122 0.92 -17.27 -6.36
C MET A 122 2.06 -18.23 -6.03
N GLU A 123 2.39 -19.15 -6.95
CA GLU A 123 3.51 -20.09 -6.78
C GLU A 123 4.88 -19.37 -6.73
N GLU A 124 5.07 -18.34 -7.56
CA GLU A 124 6.27 -17.49 -7.53
C GLU A 124 6.38 -16.70 -6.24
N ALA A 125 5.28 -16.13 -5.75
CA ALA A 125 5.24 -15.42 -4.48
C ALA A 125 5.56 -16.35 -3.31
N GLU A 126 5.00 -17.56 -3.28
CA GLU A 126 5.32 -18.57 -2.27
C GLU A 126 6.80 -18.94 -2.28
N ARG A 127 7.36 -19.21 -3.47
CA ARG A 127 8.78 -19.52 -3.62
C ARG A 127 9.66 -18.37 -3.13
N LEU A 128 9.32 -17.13 -3.48
CA LEU A 128 10.03 -15.92 -3.00
C LEU A 128 10.06 -15.83 -1.47
N MET A 129 8.98 -16.28 -0.81
CA MET A 129 8.90 -16.30 0.64
C MET A 129 9.70 -17.47 1.26
N ARG A 130 9.66 -18.65 0.62
CA ARG A 130 10.33 -19.87 1.07
C ARG A 130 11.86 -19.80 0.96
N ASP A 131 12.36 -19.22 -0.12
CA ASP A 131 13.80 -19.18 -0.43
C ASP A 131 14.56 -18.20 0.48
N GLU A 132 13.85 -17.41 1.31
CA GLU A 132 14.47 -16.57 2.33
C GLU A 132 14.72 -17.40 3.60
N ASP A 133 15.99 -17.68 3.90
CA ASP A 133 16.36 -18.31 5.16
C ASP A 133 16.24 -17.28 6.31
N PRO A 134 15.39 -17.54 7.33
CA PRO A 134 15.22 -16.67 8.48
C PRO A 134 16.51 -16.47 9.30
N ASN A 135 17.51 -17.35 9.14
CA ASN A 135 18.76 -17.35 9.89
C ASN A 135 19.93 -16.66 9.16
N VAL A 136 19.77 -16.19 7.91
CA VAL A 136 20.88 -15.63 7.11
C VAL A 136 21.38 -14.27 7.60
N TYR A 137 20.74 -13.66 8.59
CA TYR A 137 21.11 -12.32 9.08
C TYR A 137 21.17 -12.28 10.61
N GLU A 138 22.13 -13.01 11.18
CA GLU A 138 22.62 -12.84 12.56
C GLU A 138 23.55 -11.63 12.73
N GLU A 139 23.57 -10.66 11.81
CA GLU A 139 24.30 -9.40 12.04
C GLU A 139 23.42 -8.38 12.78
N ASP A 140 23.95 -7.98 13.93
CA ASP A 140 23.40 -7.07 14.93
C ASP A 140 23.32 -5.63 14.40
N ASP A 141 22.26 -5.31 13.65
CA ASP A 141 21.92 -3.93 13.30
C ASP A 141 20.72 -3.47 14.12
N GLY A 142 20.98 -3.10 15.39
CA GLY A 142 20.06 -2.38 16.27
C GLY A 142 19.62 -1.00 15.75
N ALA A 143 20.02 -0.61 14.54
CA ALA A 143 19.72 0.68 13.93
C ALA A 143 18.23 0.88 13.55
N TRP A 144 17.42 -0.18 13.55
CA TRP A 144 15.99 -0.13 13.22
C TRP A 144 15.06 -0.27 14.43
N ASP A 145 15.62 -0.47 15.63
CA ASP A 145 14.83 -0.59 16.84
C ASP A 145 14.38 0.79 17.33
N ASN A 146 13.21 1.21 16.84
CA ASN A 146 12.54 2.42 17.31
C ASN A 146 12.05 2.31 18.76
N GLU A 147 12.08 1.12 19.37
CA GLU A 147 11.69 0.91 20.77
C GLU A 147 12.75 1.47 21.72
N SER A 148 14.04 1.30 21.41
CA SER A 148 15.15 1.97 22.12
C SER A 148 15.05 3.51 22.08
N LEU A 149 14.76 4.08 20.91
CA LEU A 149 14.57 5.54 20.74
C LEU A 149 13.32 6.08 21.43
N ARG A 150 12.28 5.25 21.60
CA ARG A 150 11.06 5.60 22.34
C ARG A 150 11.28 5.50 23.86
N ALA A 151 12.04 4.52 24.30
CA ALA A 151 12.43 4.36 25.70
C ALA A 151 13.27 5.55 26.17
N ASP A 152 14.28 5.96 25.41
CA ASP A 152 15.12 7.12 25.73
C ASP A 152 14.32 8.42 25.84
N ARG A 153 13.34 8.63 24.94
CA ARG A 153 12.44 9.79 24.99
C ARG A 153 11.49 9.78 26.18
N GLN A 154 11.04 8.61 26.64
CA GLN A 154 10.20 8.50 27.84
C GLN A 154 11.00 8.73 29.12
N VAL A 155 12.25 8.27 29.17
CA VAL A 155 13.15 8.52 30.30
C VAL A 155 13.49 10.01 30.42
N ASP A 156 13.78 10.67 29.29
CA ASP A 156 14.03 12.12 29.25
C ASP A 156 12.79 12.97 29.62
N ALA A 157 11.60 12.53 29.23
CA ALA A 157 10.35 13.19 29.61
C ALA A 157 10.06 13.07 31.12
N ALA A 158 10.24 11.87 31.68
CA ALA A 158 10.05 11.62 33.12
C ALA A 158 11.09 12.35 34.00
N ALA A 159 12.33 12.52 33.51
CA ALA A 159 13.36 13.28 34.21
C ALA A 159 13.08 14.80 34.23
N ARG A 160 12.48 15.34 33.16
CA ARG A 160 12.07 16.75 33.09
C ARG A 160 10.85 17.04 33.96
N GLU A 161 9.95 16.09 34.14
CA GLU A 161 8.76 16.24 34.99
C GLU A 161 9.13 16.26 36.49
N LYS A 162 10.10 15.45 36.92
CA LYS A 162 10.61 15.44 38.31
C LYS A 162 11.42 16.68 38.71
N ALA A 163 11.93 17.45 37.75
CA ALA A 163 12.70 18.67 38.03
C ALA A 163 11.83 19.93 38.24
N VAL A 164 10.50 19.81 38.08
CA VAL A 164 9.55 20.95 38.09
C VAL A 164 8.71 21.01 39.38
N GLU A 165 8.79 20.04 40.29
CA GLU A 165 8.10 20.13 41.59
C GLU A 165 8.87 21.04 42.58
N PRO A 166 8.31 22.20 42.98
CA PRO A 166 8.97 23.09 43.92
C PRO A 166 8.77 22.61 45.38
N SER A 167 9.83 22.72 46.18
CA SER A 167 9.76 22.68 47.65
C SER A 167 9.10 23.94 48.21
#